data_AF-A0A846C6W8-F1
#
_entry.id   AF-A0A846C6W8-F1
#
_cell.length_a   1.000
_cell.length_b   1.000
_cell.length_c   1.000
_cell.angle_alpha   90.00
_cell.angle_beta   90.00
_cell.angle_gamma   90.00
#
_symmetry.space_group_name_H-M   'P 1'
#
loop_
_entity.id
_entity.type
_entity.pdbx_description
1 polymer ?
#
loop_
_entity_poly.entity_id
_entity_poly.type
_entity_poly.pdbx_seq_one_letter_code
_entity_poly.pdbx_strand_id
1 'polypeptide(L)'
;MKKESVNLELLKREMEKLLEVQPKLTDNGLYFIPTGYKITIKPEKMLSDEILKQFSLCREWLSKVDKIETFNTNQGSYSYKHMVEGCFRRYVCNGAFIAAAISLGIPIQRCRLNNPSVYLKISQESVNEMIKYTNYDRNVID
;
A
#
# COMPACT_ATOMS: atom_id res chain seq x y z
N MET A 1 21.03 4.49 -16.31
CA MET A 1 19.95 3.53 -15.96
C MET A 1 18.75 3.81 -16.86
N LYS A 2 18.31 2.85 -17.67
CA LYS A 2 17.05 2.97 -18.42
C LYS A 2 15.91 2.93 -17.39
N LYS A 3 15.08 3.98 -17.33
CA LYS A 3 13.81 3.92 -16.58
C LYS A 3 12.95 2.87 -17.27
N GLU A 4 12.79 1.72 -16.63
CA GLU A 4 11.83 0.72 -17.05
C GLU A 4 10.45 1.41 -17.02
N SER A 5 9.84 1.54 -18.20
CA SER A 5 8.52 2.15 -18.31
C SER A 5 7.53 1.26 -17.56
N VAL A 6 6.85 1.83 -16.55
CA VAL A 6 5.80 1.13 -15.80
C VAL A 6 4.78 0.55 -16.79
N ASN A 7 4.65 -0.78 -16.83
CA ASN A 7 3.70 -1.46 -17.69
C ASN A 7 2.31 -1.43 -17.04
N LEU A 8 1.53 -0.39 -17.37
CA LEU A 8 0.20 -0.16 -16.80
C LEU A 8 -0.79 -1.29 -17.10
N GLU A 9 -0.69 -1.93 -18.26
CA GLU A 9 -1.56 -3.05 -18.64
C GLU A 9 -1.32 -4.27 -17.73
N LEU A 10 -0.04 -4.56 -17.42
CA LEU A 10 0.29 -5.62 -16.46
C LEU A 10 -0.21 -5.29 -15.05
N LEU A 11 0.02 -4.07 -14.58
CA LEU A 11 -0.44 -3.63 -13.26
C LEU A 11 -1.96 -3.69 -13.13
N LYS A 12 -2.68 -3.34 -14.20
CA LYS A 12 -4.13 -3.40 -14.24
C LYS A 12 -4.63 -4.83 -14.07
N ARG A 13 -4.09 -5.79 -14.83
CA ARG A 13 -4.46 -7.21 -14.73
C ARG A 13 -4.19 -7.80 -13.34
N GLU A 14 -3.09 -7.38 -12.71
CA GLU A 14 -2.78 -7.78 -11.33
C GLU A 14 -3.78 -7.18 -10.34
N MET A 15 -4.12 -5.90 -10.49
CA MET A 15 -5.11 -5.24 -9.65
C MET A 15 -6.50 -5.86 -9.83
N GLU A 16 -6.91 -6.22 -11.05
CA GLU A 16 -8.16 -6.91 -11.33
C GLU A 16 -8.26 -8.23 -10.55
N LYS A 17 -7.25 -9.10 -10.66
CA LYS A 17 -7.17 -10.35 -9.89
C LYS A 17 -7.21 -10.12 -8.37
N LEU A 18 -6.56 -9.06 -7.91
CA LEU A 18 -6.55 -8.70 -6.50
C LEU A 18 -7.95 -8.27 -6.03
N LEU A 19 -8.67 -7.47 -6.82
CA LEU A 19 -10.03 -7.04 -6.52
C LEU A 19 -11.06 -8.18 -6.59
N GLU A 20 -10.81 -9.22 -7.38
CA GLU A 20 -11.62 -10.45 -7.35
C GLU A 20 -11.51 -11.15 -5.98
N VAL A 21 -10.29 -11.24 -5.43
CA VAL A 21 -10.04 -11.83 -4.11
C VAL A 21 -10.44 -10.90 -2.96
N GLN A 22 -10.28 -9.59 -3.16
CA GLN A 22 -10.56 -8.56 -2.16
C GLN A 22 -11.48 -7.46 -2.71
N PRO A 23 -12.77 -7.76 -2.96
CA PRO A 23 -13.71 -6.82 -3.58
C PRO A 23 -14.07 -5.61 -2.70
N LYS A 24 -13.71 -5.65 -1.40
CA LYS A 24 -13.94 -4.55 -0.46
C LYS A 24 -12.79 -3.55 -0.39
N LEU A 25 -11.73 -3.75 -1.19
CA LEU A 25 -10.62 -2.81 -1.29
C LEU A 25 -11.01 -1.62 -2.17
N THR A 26 -10.69 -0.43 -1.68
CA THR A 26 -10.90 0.86 -2.35
C THR A 26 -9.68 1.74 -2.14
N ASP A 27 -9.64 2.91 -2.75
CA ASP A 27 -8.58 3.90 -2.59
C ASP A 27 -8.42 4.39 -1.12
N ASN A 28 -9.49 4.38 -0.34
CA ASN A 28 -9.43 4.70 1.10
C ASN A 28 -8.90 3.55 1.96
N GLY A 29 -8.82 2.34 1.41
CA GLY A 29 -8.39 1.12 2.10
C GLY A 29 -9.47 0.05 2.10
N LEU A 30 -9.45 -0.82 3.11
CA LEU A 30 -10.25 -2.03 3.15
C LEU A 30 -11.53 -1.85 3.97
N TYR A 31 -12.71 -1.77 3.34
CA TYR A 31 -13.96 -1.54 4.07
C TYR A 31 -14.53 -2.81 4.72
N PHE A 32 -15.11 -2.65 5.91
CA PHE A 32 -16.03 -3.63 6.49
C PHE A 32 -17.44 -3.11 6.28
N ILE A 33 -18.31 -3.94 5.71
CA ILE A 33 -19.74 -3.63 5.61
C ILE A 33 -20.43 -4.51 6.66
N PRO A 34 -20.94 -3.93 7.76
CA PRO A 34 -21.79 -4.67 8.69
C PRO A 34 -23.05 -5.14 7.98
N THR A 35 -23.54 -6.33 8.35
CA THR A 35 -24.79 -6.88 7.84
C THR A 35 -25.92 -5.86 7.97
N GLY A 36 -26.63 -5.57 6.87
CA GLY A 36 -27.75 -4.62 6.84
C GLY A 36 -27.42 -3.19 6.41
N TYR A 37 -26.14 -2.83 6.28
CA TYR A 37 -25.74 -1.51 5.78
C TYR A 37 -25.51 -1.53 4.25
N LYS A 38 -26.09 -0.57 3.54
CA LYS A 38 -25.79 -0.31 2.12
C LYS A 38 -24.72 0.78 2.02
N ILE A 39 -23.49 0.38 1.72
CA ILE A 39 -22.40 1.32 1.36
C ILE A 39 -22.12 1.12 -0.13
N THR A 40 -22.01 2.23 -0.88
CA THR A 40 -21.54 2.18 -2.26
C THR A 40 -20.02 2.04 -2.24
N ILE A 41 -19.51 0.85 -2.51
CA ILE A 41 -18.08 0.60 -2.73
C ILE A 41 -17.82 0.75 -4.23
N LYS A 42 -16.78 1.51 -4.59
CA LYS A 42 -16.36 1.73 -5.99
C LYS A 42 -14.96 1.15 -6.22
N PRO A 43 -14.79 -0.19 -6.20
CA PRO A 43 -13.47 -0.79 -6.39
C PRO A 43 -12.87 -0.45 -7.77
N GLU A 44 -13.69 -0.14 -8.77
CA GLU A 44 -13.26 0.25 -10.11
C GLU A 44 -12.32 1.47 -10.12
N LYS A 45 -12.39 2.35 -9.11
CA LYS A 45 -11.46 3.47 -8.98
C LYS A 45 -10.01 3.00 -8.85
N MET A 46 -9.79 1.81 -8.27
CA MET A 46 -8.47 1.19 -8.11
C MET A 46 -7.78 0.85 -9.44
N LEU A 47 -8.55 0.80 -10.54
CA LEU A 47 -8.04 0.49 -11.88
C LEU A 47 -7.58 1.73 -12.65
N SER A 48 -7.69 2.93 -12.07
CA SER A 48 -7.18 4.16 -12.69
C SER A 48 -5.66 4.15 -12.80
N ASP A 49 -5.12 4.67 -13.91
CA ASP A 49 -3.67 4.77 -14.16
C ASP A 49 -2.89 5.41 -12.99
N GLU A 50 -3.50 6.40 -12.34
CA GLU A 50 -2.91 7.07 -11.19
C GLU A 50 -2.76 6.11 -10.00
N ILE A 51 -3.79 5.36 -9.64
CA ILE A 51 -3.72 4.37 -8.55
C ILE A 51 -2.79 3.21 -8.92
N LEU A 52 -2.75 2.78 -10.19
CA LEU A 52 -1.80 1.75 -10.64
C LEU A 52 -0.34 2.20 -10.47
N LYS A 53 -0.02 3.46 -10.76
CA LYS A 53 1.31 4.03 -10.47
C LYS A 53 1.60 4.04 -8.97
N GLN A 54 0.64 4.46 -8.16
CA GLN A 54 0.78 4.46 -6.69
C GLN A 54 1.00 3.04 -6.15
N PHE A 55 0.27 2.06 -6.66
CA PHE A 55 0.43 0.64 -6.34
C PHE A 55 1.83 0.14 -6.67
N SER A 56 2.38 0.52 -7.83
CA SER A 56 3.76 0.20 -8.21
C SER A 56 4.78 0.81 -7.23
N LEU A 57 4.62 2.07 -6.83
CA LEU A 57 5.52 2.73 -5.87
C LEU A 57 5.47 2.06 -4.49
N CYS A 58 4.26 1.79 -4.00
CA CYS A 58 4.06 1.07 -2.74
C CYS A 58 4.69 -0.33 -2.78
N ARG A 59 4.60 -1.02 -3.92
CA ARG A 59 5.20 -2.35 -4.09
C ARG A 59 6.72 -2.28 -4.12
N GLU A 60 7.28 -1.30 -4.83
CA GLU A 60 8.72 -1.07 -4.82
C GLU A 60 9.22 -0.82 -3.39
N TRP A 61 8.52 0.03 -2.63
CA TRP A 61 8.85 0.30 -1.23
C TRP A 61 8.77 -0.96 -0.37
N LEU A 62 7.64 -1.67 -0.41
CA LEU A 62 7.41 -2.88 0.40
C LEU A 62 8.35 -4.03 0.03
N SER A 63 8.85 -4.08 -1.21
CA SER A 63 9.82 -5.10 -1.63
C SER A 63 11.19 -4.97 -0.95
N LYS A 64 11.48 -3.80 -0.36
CA LYS A 64 12.73 -3.49 0.35
C LYS A 64 12.57 -3.57 1.88
N VAL A 65 11.36 -3.82 2.37
CA VAL A 65 11.05 -3.90 3.80
C VAL A 65 11.01 -5.37 4.22
N ASP A 66 11.69 -5.68 5.32
CA ASP A 66 11.76 -7.05 5.82
C ASP A 66 10.42 -7.51 6.39
N LYS A 67 10.05 -8.75 6.07
CA LYS A 67 8.87 -9.42 6.62
C LYS A 67 9.21 -10.05 7.98
N ILE A 68 8.25 -10.08 8.89
CA ILE A 68 8.40 -10.67 10.23
C ILE A 68 7.25 -11.63 10.53
N GLU A 69 7.36 -12.42 11.60
CA GLU A 69 6.32 -13.41 11.95
C GLU A 69 5.10 -12.82 12.67
N THR A 70 5.25 -11.66 13.31
CA THR A 70 4.17 -11.02 14.09
C THR A 70 3.62 -9.79 13.39
N PHE A 71 2.36 -9.44 13.65
CA PHE A 71 1.81 -8.18 13.15
C PHE A 71 2.45 -7.03 13.90
N ASN A 72 3.02 -6.07 13.17
CA ASN A 72 3.42 -4.80 13.76
C ASN A 72 2.16 -3.95 13.98
N THR A 73 1.74 -3.84 15.24
CA THR A 73 0.54 -3.11 15.66
C THR A 73 0.82 -1.67 16.07
N ASN A 74 2.09 -1.23 16.07
CA ASN A 74 2.46 0.14 16.39
C ASN A 74 1.99 1.11 15.30
N GLN A 75 1.90 0.64 14.05
CA GLN A 75 1.52 1.44 12.89
C GLN A 75 0.65 0.66 11.92
N GLY A 76 -0.34 1.33 11.33
CA GLY A 76 -1.17 0.77 10.27
C GLY A 76 -0.74 1.22 8.88
N SER A 77 -1.36 0.64 7.85
CA SER A 77 -1.16 0.97 6.44
C SER A 77 -1.27 2.47 6.14
N TYR A 78 -2.12 3.21 6.85
CA TYR A 78 -2.25 4.66 6.70
C TYR A 78 -0.99 5.41 7.17
N SER A 79 -0.30 4.95 8.21
CA SER A 79 0.98 5.52 8.63
C SER A 79 2.08 5.19 7.62
N TYR A 80 2.15 3.92 7.19
CA TYR A 80 3.17 3.48 6.23
C TYR A 80 3.02 4.16 4.87
N LYS A 81 1.78 4.37 4.37
CA LYS A 81 1.59 5.05 3.08
C LYS A 81 2.16 6.48 3.10
N HIS A 82 2.08 7.21 4.23
CA HIS A 82 2.74 8.51 4.36
C HIS A 82 4.28 8.42 4.34
N MET A 83 4.86 7.31 4.81
CA MET A 83 6.31 7.08 4.66
C MET A 83 6.68 6.87 3.19
N VAL A 84 5.86 6.12 2.44
CA VAL A 84 6.02 5.98 0.97
C VAL A 84 5.92 7.35 0.30
N GLU A 85 4.94 8.19 0.69
CA GLU A 85 4.82 9.55 0.15
C GLU A 85 6.09 10.37 0.37
N GLY A 86 6.69 10.27 1.56
CA GLY A 86 7.96 10.90 1.89
C GLY A 86 9.14 10.37 1.06
N CYS A 87 9.20 9.06 0.81
CA CYS A 87 10.24 8.41 0.01
C CYS A 87 10.21 8.83 -1.46
N PHE A 88 9.02 8.86 -2.07
CA PHE A 88 8.87 9.08 -3.51
C PHE A 88 8.43 10.51 -3.88
N ARG A 89 8.19 11.38 -2.88
CA ARG A 89 7.65 12.73 -3.05
C ARG A 89 6.37 12.76 -3.90
N ARG A 90 5.51 11.76 -3.71
CA ARG A 90 4.26 11.56 -4.47
C ARG A 90 3.18 11.07 -3.54
N TYR A 91 1.96 11.57 -3.71
CA TYR A 91 0.81 11.05 -3.00
C TYR A 91 0.58 9.57 -3.35
N VAL A 92 0.24 8.75 -2.35
CA VAL A 92 -0.28 7.40 -2.55
C VAL A 92 -1.52 7.20 -1.69
N CYS A 93 -2.55 6.57 -2.24
CA CYS A 93 -3.75 6.25 -1.48
C CYS A 93 -3.52 5.02 -0.58
N ASN A 94 -4.27 4.92 0.52
CA ASN A 94 -4.15 3.79 1.47
C ASN A 94 -4.51 2.46 0.78
N GLY A 95 -5.48 2.47 -0.13
CA GLY A 95 -5.84 1.34 -0.97
C GLY A 95 -4.67 0.78 -1.77
N ALA A 96 -3.92 1.65 -2.46
CA ALA A 96 -2.77 1.26 -3.27
C ALA A 96 -1.67 0.59 -2.41
N PHE A 97 -1.46 1.09 -1.18
CA PHE A 97 -0.52 0.48 -0.24
C PHE A 97 -0.97 -0.92 0.19
N ILE A 98 -2.25 -1.08 0.57
CA ILE A 98 -2.81 -2.38 0.95
C ILE A 98 -2.77 -3.37 -0.22
N ALA A 99 -3.10 -2.91 -1.44
CA ALA A 99 -2.99 -3.72 -2.64
C ALA A 99 -1.55 -4.22 -2.84
N ALA A 100 -0.56 -3.34 -2.71
CA ALA A 100 0.86 -3.70 -2.83
C ALA A 100 1.26 -4.79 -1.82
N ALA A 101 0.85 -4.66 -0.56
CA ALA A 101 1.10 -5.67 0.47
C ALA A 101 0.51 -7.04 0.12
N ILE A 102 -0.76 -7.07 -0.30
CA ILE A 102 -1.44 -8.30 -0.73
C ILE A 102 -0.71 -8.93 -1.93
N SER A 103 -0.31 -8.12 -2.92
CA SER A 103 0.39 -8.61 -4.12
C SER A 103 1.75 -9.25 -3.82
N LEU A 104 2.41 -8.82 -2.74
CA LEU A 104 3.69 -9.38 -2.26
C LEU A 104 3.51 -10.56 -1.29
N GLY A 105 2.26 -11.02 -1.09
CA GLY A 105 1.92 -12.07 -0.14
C GLY A 105 2.21 -11.68 1.32
N ILE A 106 2.20 -10.39 1.66
CA ILE A 106 2.37 -9.93 3.03
C ILE A 106 1.02 -10.07 3.75
N PRO A 107 0.95 -10.85 4.85
CA PRO A 107 -0.29 -10.99 5.60
C PRO A 107 -0.77 -9.64 6.15
N ILE A 108 -2.08 -9.40 6.06
CA ILE A 108 -2.74 -8.20 6.56
C ILE A 108 -3.76 -8.55 7.64
N GLN A 109 -3.88 -7.69 8.66
CA GLN A 109 -4.90 -7.79 9.69
C GLN A 109 -5.56 -6.43 9.87
N ARG A 110 -6.89 -6.37 9.96
CA ARG A 110 -7.57 -5.09 10.21
C ARG A 110 -7.14 -4.48 11.53
N CYS A 111 -6.94 -3.16 11.55
CA CYS A 111 -6.56 -2.47 12.78
C CYS A 111 -7.68 -2.49 13.83
N ARG A 112 -8.91 -2.15 13.42
CA ARG A 112 -10.13 -2.10 14.25
C ARG A 112 -11.36 -2.34 13.38
N LEU A 113 -12.50 -2.63 14.01
CA LEU A 113 -13.80 -2.69 13.33
C LEU A 113 -14.09 -1.34 12.65
N ASN A 114 -14.54 -1.36 11.39
CA ASN A 114 -14.81 -0.19 10.55
C ASN A 114 -13.61 0.71 10.21
N ASN A 115 -12.37 0.35 10.58
CA ASN A 115 -11.19 1.07 10.15
C ASN A 115 -10.71 0.53 8.79
N PRO A 116 -10.44 1.39 7.78
CA PRO A 116 -9.99 0.96 6.47
C PRO A 116 -8.50 0.55 6.43
N SER A 117 -7.76 0.80 7.51
CA SER A 117 -6.34 0.48 7.65
C SER A 117 -6.12 -0.93 8.17
N VAL A 118 -4.95 -1.47 7.84
CA VAL A 118 -4.51 -2.80 8.27
C VAL A 118 -3.13 -2.74 8.92
N TYR A 119 -2.90 -3.61 9.89
CA TYR A 119 -1.57 -4.00 10.34
C TYR A 119 -0.94 -4.98 9.35
N LEU A 120 0.39 -4.95 9.29
CA LEU A 120 1.19 -5.80 8.41
C LEU A 120 2.26 -6.53 9.21
N LYS A 121 2.68 -7.66 8.67
CA LYS A 121 3.82 -8.43 9.18
C LYS A 121 5.15 -7.91 8.58
N ILE A 122 5.53 -6.68 8.93
CA ILE A 122 6.75 -6.02 8.47
C ILE A 122 7.59 -5.45 9.63
N SER A 123 8.92 -5.49 9.50
CA SER A 123 9.87 -5.06 10.52
C SER A 123 9.91 -3.54 10.66
N GLN A 124 9.64 -3.02 11.86
CA GLN A 124 9.77 -1.59 12.16
C GLN A 124 11.21 -1.09 11.95
N GLU A 125 12.21 -1.94 12.17
CA GLU A 125 13.61 -1.60 11.99
C GLU A 125 13.93 -1.31 10.53
N SER A 126 13.59 -2.24 9.62
CA SER A 126 13.78 -2.03 8.17
C SER A 126 12.96 -0.84 7.64
N VAL A 127 11.76 -0.59 8.19
CA VAL A 127 10.98 0.63 7.89
C VAL A 127 11.74 1.89 8.30
N ASN A 128 12.36 1.90 9.48
CA ASN A 128 13.14 3.05 9.95
C ASN A 128 14.39 3.28 9.07
N GLU A 129 15.03 2.22 8.58
CA GLU A 129 16.13 2.32 7.63
C GLU A 129 15.70 2.98 6.33
N MET A 130 14.57 2.55 5.74
CA MET A 130 14.00 3.18 4.54
C MET A 130 13.77 4.69 4.71
N ILE A 131 13.32 5.11 5.89
CA ILE A 131 13.13 6.54 6.22
C ILE A 131 14.47 7.27 6.34
N LYS A 132 15.48 6.66 6.97
CA LYS A 132 16.81 7.26 7.13
C LYS A 132 17.49 7.49 5.78
N TYR A 133 17.45 6.52 4.88
CA TYR A 133 18.00 6.67 3.52
C TYR A 133 17.32 7.83 2.78
N THR A 134 16.00 7.91 2.88
CA THR A 134 15.23 9.02 2.30
C THR A 134 15.61 10.38 2.89
N ASN A 135 15.87 10.47 4.19
CA ASN A 135 16.29 11.72 4.85
C ASN A 135 17.74 12.09 4.51
N TYR A 136 18.63 11.11 4.37
CA TYR A 136 20.02 11.34 3.97
C TYR A 136 20.08 11.95 2.57
N ASP A 137 19.35 11.37 1.59
CA ASP A 137 19.28 11.92 0.24
C ASP A 137 18.68 13.34 0.18
N ARG A 138 17.86 13.72 1.17
CA ARG A 138 17.39 15.12 1.27
C ARG A 138 18.51 16.10 1.62
N ASN A 139 19.41 15.72 2.53
CA ASN A 139 20.45 16.62 3.05
C ASN A 139 21.68 16.75 2.14
N VAL A 140 21.77 15.94 1.08
CA VAL A 140 22.89 15.95 0.13
C VAL A 140 22.60 16.81 -1.11
N ILE A 141 21.33 17.22 -1.30
CA ILE A 141 20.88 17.97 -2.49
C ILE A 141 20.65 19.47 -2.16
N ASP A 142 20.80 19.87 -0.90
CA ASP A 142 20.73 21.27 -0.46
C ASP A 142 22.12 21.93 -0.37
#